data_AF-A0A662BQ84-F1
#
_entry.id   AF-A0A662BQ84-F1
#
_cell.length_a   1.000
_cell.length_b   1.000
_cell.length_c   1.000
_cell.angle_alpha   90.00
_cell.angle_beta   90.00
_cell.angle_gamma   90.00
#
_symmetry.space_group_name_H-M   'P 1'
#
loop_
_entity.id
_entity.type
_entity.pdbx_description
1 polymer ?
#
loop_
_entity_poly.entity_id
_entity_poly.type
_entity_poly.pdbx_seq_one_letter_code
_entity_poly.pdbx_strand_id
1 'polypeptide(L)'
;MRKHLLSCLFTLFLTGLSFAQQIDSLPRVDLAKIALVNQSDSYVTLPFDIGNLEPLIFEANISPSFIIRKRKDSRLMGVLTAQIIIRMYNEESLPVRTPSYMPQITAYYLLNDKKAASKHTLFGKVAHHSNGQSGDF
;
A
#
# COMPACT_ATOMS: atom_id res chain seq x y z
N MET A 1 0.42 -55.75 11.72
CA MET A 1 0.00 -54.34 11.90
C MET A 1 1.15 -53.34 11.72
N ARG A 2 2.26 -53.44 12.47
CA ARG A 2 3.39 -52.47 12.42
C ARG A 2 4.06 -52.32 11.04
N LYS A 3 4.13 -53.39 10.23
CA LYS A 3 4.69 -53.35 8.86
C LYS A 3 3.81 -52.60 7.85
N HIS A 4 2.49 -52.71 7.97
CA HIS A 4 1.55 -51.97 7.11
C HIS A 4 1.48 -50.49 7.46
N LEU A 5 1.66 -50.15 8.74
CA LEU A 5 1.77 -48.76 9.20
C LEU A 5 3.00 -48.06 8.61
N LEU A 6 4.16 -48.73 8.61
CA LEU A 6 5.37 -48.18 7.97
C LEU A 6 5.20 -48.02 6.46
N SER A 7 4.54 -48.97 5.80
CA SER A 7 4.27 -48.89 4.36
C SER A 7 3.35 -47.73 4.02
N CYS A 8 2.31 -47.47 4.83
CA CYS A 8 1.44 -46.29 4.68
C CYS A 8 2.18 -44.97 4.93
N LEU A 9 3.05 -44.90 5.94
CA LEU A 9 3.86 -43.71 6.20
C LEU A 9 4.84 -43.43 5.05
N PHE A 10 5.41 -44.48 4.47
CA PHE A 10 6.31 -44.36 3.33
C PHE A 10 5.59 -43.88 2.06
N THR A 11 4.40 -44.40 1.75
CA THR A 11 3.60 -43.91 0.61
C THR A 11 3.09 -42.49 0.82
N LEU A 12 2.74 -42.10 2.04
CA LEU A 12 2.37 -40.71 2.36
C LEU A 12 3.55 -39.74 2.19
N PHE A 13 4.78 -40.20 2.49
CA PHE A 13 5.99 -39.41 2.30
C PHE A 13 6.37 -39.27 0.82
N LEU A 14 6.15 -40.30 -0.01
CA LEU A 14 6.40 -40.23 -1.45
C LEU A 14 5.40 -39.35 -2.21
N THR A 15 4.12 -39.32 -1.80
CA THR A 15 3.12 -38.48 -2.48
C THR A 15 3.28 -36.98 -2.15
N GLY A 16 3.89 -36.64 -1.01
CA GLY A 16 4.22 -35.26 -0.66
C GLY A 16 5.29 -34.60 -1.54
N LEU A 17 6.14 -35.41 -2.20
CA LEU A 17 7.20 -34.89 -3.08
C LEU A 17 6.71 -34.54 -4.49
N SER A 18 5.56 -35.07 -4.92
CA SER A 18 5.02 -34.88 -6.29
C SER A 18 4.22 -33.59 -6.48
N PHE A 19 3.96 -32.85 -5.41
CA PHE A 19 3.43 -31.48 -5.46
C PHE A 19 4.57 -30.47 -5.34
N ALA A 20 5.63 -30.66 -6.11
CA ALA A 20 6.57 -29.57 -6.37
C ALA A 20 5.79 -28.48 -7.11
N GLN A 21 5.52 -27.36 -6.42
CA GLN A 21 4.84 -26.21 -6.97
C GLN A 21 5.53 -25.80 -8.27
N GLN A 22 4.77 -25.80 -9.37
CA GLN A 22 5.17 -25.11 -10.58
C GLN A 22 5.40 -23.65 -10.18
N ILE A 23 6.64 -23.18 -10.31
CA ILE A 23 6.99 -21.78 -10.03
C ILE A 23 6.23 -20.96 -11.06
N ASP A 24 5.04 -20.53 -10.69
CA ASP A 24 4.31 -19.50 -11.41
C ASP A 24 5.26 -18.31 -11.49
N SER A 25 5.46 -17.77 -12.71
CA SER A 25 6.40 -16.68 -12.94
C SER A 25 6.11 -15.57 -11.93
N LEU A 26 7.04 -15.33 -10.99
CA LEU A 26 6.83 -14.34 -9.94
C LEU A 26 6.37 -13.02 -10.58
N PRO A 27 5.28 -12.40 -10.08
CA PRO A 27 4.77 -11.17 -10.67
C PRO A 27 5.91 -10.16 -10.78
N ARG A 28 6.19 -9.70 -12.00
CA ARG A 28 7.29 -8.73 -12.23
C ARG A 28 7.00 -7.47 -11.42
N VAL A 29 7.78 -7.24 -10.36
CA VAL A 29 7.70 -6.02 -9.57
C VAL A 29 8.25 -4.88 -10.44
N ASP A 30 7.42 -3.89 -10.73
CA ASP A 30 7.79 -2.68 -11.46
C ASP A 30 7.69 -1.44 -10.55
N LEU A 31 8.15 -0.29 -11.04
CA LEU A 31 8.13 0.95 -10.27
C LEU A 31 6.71 1.35 -9.85
N ALA A 32 5.69 1.06 -10.67
CA ALA A 32 4.31 1.38 -10.35
C ALA A 32 3.80 0.54 -9.18
N LYS A 33 4.13 -0.75 -9.13
CA LYS A 33 3.78 -1.62 -8.00
C LYS A 33 4.53 -1.23 -6.72
N ILE A 34 5.80 -0.85 -6.82
CA ILE A 34 6.57 -0.31 -5.69
C ILE A 34 5.93 0.98 -5.18
N ALA A 35 5.56 1.89 -6.07
CA ALA A 35 4.89 3.13 -5.70
C ALA A 35 3.53 2.88 -5.04
N LEU A 36 2.73 1.94 -5.56
CA LEU A 36 1.43 1.60 -4.99
C LEU A 36 1.56 1.09 -3.55
N VAL A 37 2.55 0.24 -3.26
CA VAL A 37 2.79 -0.28 -1.89
C VAL A 37 3.27 0.82 -0.94
N ASN A 38 3.92 1.87 -1.44
CA ASN A 38 4.39 3.01 -0.64
C ASN A 38 3.37 4.16 -0.54
N GLN A 39 2.17 4.01 -1.13
CA GLN A 39 1.11 5.01 -1.06
C GLN A 39 0.23 4.77 0.17
N SER A 40 -0.33 5.86 0.70
CA SER A 40 -1.36 5.76 1.74
C SER A 40 -2.68 5.32 1.14
N ASP A 41 -3.37 4.44 1.85
CA ASP A 41 -4.67 3.91 1.42
C ASP A 41 -5.76 4.99 1.44
N SER A 42 -6.67 4.91 0.48
CA SER A 42 -7.92 5.66 0.57
C SER A 42 -8.94 4.82 1.32
N TYR A 43 -9.60 5.40 2.33
CA TYR A 43 -10.58 4.70 3.16
C TYR A 43 -11.64 5.65 3.70
N VAL A 44 -12.71 5.06 4.22
CA VAL A 44 -13.71 5.73 5.05
C VAL A 44 -13.97 4.86 6.26
N THR A 45 -13.93 5.43 7.46
CA THR A 45 -14.34 4.78 8.71
C THR A 45 -15.77 5.15 9.07
N LEU A 46 -16.42 4.30 9.86
CA LEU A 46 -17.76 4.52 10.39
C LEU A 46 -17.71 4.59 11.92
N PRO A 47 -18.71 5.19 12.59
CA PRO A 47 -18.66 5.43 14.04
C PRO A 47 -18.61 4.16 14.89
N PHE A 48 -19.02 3.02 14.31
CA PHE A 48 -19.23 1.77 15.04
C PHE A 48 -18.05 0.78 14.94
N ASP A 49 -16.89 1.25 14.49
CA ASP A 49 -15.70 0.39 14.36
C ASP A 49 -14.88 0.33 15.65
N ILE A 50 -14.15 -0.76 15.84
CA ILE A 50 -13.32 -1.00 17.02
C ILE A 50 -12.03 -0.18 16.92
N GLY A 51 -11.73 0.62 17.93
CA GLY A 51 -10.46 1.34 18.05
C GLY A 51 -10.48 2.80 17.58
N ASN A 52 -11.65 3.42 17.46
CA ASN A 52 -11.72 4.86 17.21
C ASN A 52 -11.22 5.64 18.45
N LEU A 53 -10.07 6.31 18.32
CA LEU A 53 -9.44 7.07 19.41
C LEU A 53 -10.19 8.38 19.71
N GLU A 54 -10.89 8.92 18.71
CA GLU A 54 -11.63 10.18 18.75
C GLU A 54 -13.14 9.92 18.55
N PRO A 55 -14.03 10.76 19.09
CA PRO A 55 -15.48 10.59 18.94
C PRO A 55 -15.93 11.04 17.54
N LEU A 56 -15.55 10.31 16.49
CA LEU A 56 -15.87 10.66 15.10
C LEU A 56 -17.16 10.00 14.61
N ILE A 57 -17.94 10.75 13.81
CA ILE A 57 -18.99 10.19 12.96
C ILE A 57 -18.37 9.49 11.74
N PHE A 58 -17.32 10.08 11.16
CA PHE A 58 -16.50 9.41 10.16
C PHE A 58 -15.13 10.08 10.02
N GLU A 59 -14.17 9.31 9.51
CA GLU A 59 -12.92 9.80 8.93
C GLU A 59 -12.82 9.28 7.49
N ALA A 60 -12.48 10.15 6.56
CA ALA A 60 -12.21 9.77 5.18
C ALA A 60 -10.80 10.21 4.80
N ASN A 61 -9.94 9.26 4.44
CA ASN A 61 -8.66 9.54 3.81
C ASN A 61 -8.80 9.35 2.30
N ILE A 62 -8.54 10.41 1.54
CA ILE A 62 -8.63 10.42 0.08
C ILE A 62 -7.21 10.62 -0.44
N SER A 63 -6.64 9.61 -1.09
CA SER A 63 -5.21 9.56 -1.47
C SER A 63 -5.04 9.20 -2.96
N PRO A 64 -5.52 10.05 -3.90
CA PRO A 64 -5.34 9.82 -5.32
C PRO A 64 -3.88 9.98 -5.70
N SER A 65 -3.38 9.04 -6.51
CA SER A 65 -1.99 9.04 -6.99
C SER A 65 -1.91 8.99 -8.51
N PHE A 66 -1.08 9.86 -9.07
CA PHE A 66 -0.89 10.04 -10.50
C PHE A 66 0.55 9.70 -10.89
N ILE A 67 0.72 8.72 -11.76
CA ILE A 67 2.03 8.28 -12.25
C ILE A 67 2.48 9.16 -13.42
N ILE A 68 3.67 9.73 -13.31
CA ILE A 68 4.31 10.57 -14.33
C ILE A 68 5.53 9.82 -14.88
N ARG A 69 5.50 9.41 -16.15
CA ARG A 69 6.62 8.73 -16.82
C ARG A 69 6.53 8.89 -18.34
N LYS A 70 7.68 8.84 -19.02
CA LYS A 70 7.74 8.92 -20.49
C LYS A 70 7.13 7.68 -21.18
N ARG A 71 7.41 6.49 -20.65
CA ARG A 71 6.99 5.19 -21.17
C ARG A 71 6.81 4.18 -20.04
N LYS A 72 6.07 3.09 -20.28
CA LYS A 72 5.72 2.08 -19.25
C LYS A 72 6.94 1.45 -18.58
N ASP A 73 8.02 1.22 -19.33
CA ASP A 73 9.29 0.64 -18.90
C ASP A 73 10.36 1.70 -18.54
N SER A 74 9.97 2.94 -18.27
CA SER A 74 10.92 3.98 -17.86
C SER A 74 11.59 3.59 -16.55
N ARG A 75 12.91 3.79 -16.50
CA ARG A 75 13.70 3.64 -15.26
C ARG A 75 13.48 4.78 -14.27
N LEU A 76 12.96 5.91 -14.72
CA LEU A 76 12.57 7.06 -13.89
C LEU A 76 11.06 7.21 -13.93
N MET A 77 10.45 7.39 -12.77
CA MET A 77 9.00 7.58 -12.61
C MET A 77 8.74 8.59 -11.48
N GLY A 78 7.88 9.57 -11.73
CA GLY A 78 7.31 10.44 -10.71
C GLY A 78 5.94 9.94 -10.26
N VAL A 79 5.56 10.27 -9.03
CA VAL A 79 4.23 10.09 -8.48
C VAL A 79 3.81 11.37 -7.79
N LEU A 80 2.70 11.94 -8.24
CA LEU A 80 2.02 13.04 -7.55
C LEU A 80 0.87 12.44 -6.73
N THR A 81 0.81 12.70 -5.44
CA THR A 81 -0.31 12.29 -4.58
C THR A 81 -0.93 13.53 -3.95
N ALA A 82 -2.24 13.69 -4.11
CA ALA A 82 -3.00 14.81 -3.54
C ALA A 82 -3.84 14.32 -2.36
N GLN A 83 -3.18 13.93 -1.27
CA GLN A 83 -3.84 13.31 -0.13
C GLN A 83 -4.59 14.34 0.72
N ILE A 84 -5.80 14.00 1.16
CA ILE A 84 -6.65 14.82 2.04
C ILE A 84 -7.31 13.90 3.08
N ILE A 85 -7.26 14.27 4.36
CA ILE A 85 -8.09 13.62 5.40
C ILE A 85 -9.20 14.59 5.84
N ILE A 86 -10.44 14.09 5.86
CA ILE A 86 -11.64 14.80 6.31
C ILE A 86 -12.22 14.06 7.51
N ARG A 87 -12.63 14.80 8.54
CA ARG A 87 -13.21 14.25 9.78
C ARG A 87 -14.46 14.99 10.17
N MET A 88 -15.49 14.24 10.52
CA MET A 88 -16.69 14.77 11.17
C MET A 88 -16.75 14.27 12.60
N TYR A 89 -16.85 15.19 13.55
CA TYR A 89 -16.88 14.87 14.97
C TYR A 89 -18.31 14.67 15.44
N ASN A 90 -18.50 13.74 16.36
CA ASN A 90 -19.73 13.52 17.10
C ASN A 90 -19.82 14.52 18.26
N GLU A 91 -19.84 15.80 17.91
CA GLU A 91 -19.99 16.96 18.80
C GLU A 91 -21.28 17.70 18.46
N GLU A 92 -21.63 18.72 19.26
CA GLU A 92 -22.76 19.60 18.95
C GLU A 92 -22.62 20.19 17.54
N SER A 93 -23.70 20.12 16.76
CA SER A 93 -23.75 20.52 15.34
C SER A 93 -22.94 19.66 14.35
N LEU A 94 -22.42 18.50 14.77
CA LEU A 94 -21.71 17.53 13.90
C LEU A 94 -20.63 18.18 13.01
N PRO A 95 -19.69 18.94 13.60
CA PRO A 95 -18.80 19.77 12.82
C PRO A 95 -17.84 18.92 11.98
N VAL A 96 -17.65 19.35 10.74
CA VAL A 96 -16.51 18.91 9.92
C VAL A 96 -15.33 19.79 10.31
N ARG A 97 -14.33 19.22 10.97
CA ARG A 97 -13.10 19.94 11.32
C ARG A 97 -12.27 20.18 10.06
N THR A 98 -11.33 21.11 10.16
CA THR A 98 -10.50 21.49 9.02
C THR A 98 -9.73 20.30 8.45
N PRO A 99 -9.80 20.06 7.13
CA PRO A 99 -9.13 18.94 6.53
C PRO A 99 -7.62 18.99 6.70
N SER A 100 -6.98 17.83 6.66
CA SER A 100 -5.53 17.71 6.60
C SER A 100 -5.09 17.50 5.15
N TYR A 101 -4.56 18.54 4.52
CA TYR A 101 -4.02 18.50 3.17
C TYR A 101 -2.56 18.04 3.20
N MET A 102 -2.26 16.96 2.48
CA MET A 102 -0.93 16.34 2.43
C MET A 102 -0.47 16.10 0.97
N PRO A 103 -0.31 17.14 0.15
CA PRO A 103 0.23 16.95 -1.19
C PRO A 103 1.69 16.49 -1.12
N GLN A 104 2.02 15.49 -1.94
CA GLN A 104 3.38 14.97 -2.04
C GLN A 104 3.76 14.67 -3.48
N ILE A 105 5.05 14.81 -3.77
CA ILE A 105 5.67 14.35 -5.01
C ILE A 105 6.81 13.39 -4.67
N THR A 106 6.84 12.23 -5.32
CA THR A 106 7.88 11.22 -5.13
C THR A 106 8.51 10.87 -6.47
N ALA A 107 9.84 10.85 -6.54
CA ALA A 107 10.59 10.33 -7.67
C ALA A 107 11.13 8.93 -7.34
N TYR A 108 11.02 8.00 -8.28
CA TYR A 108 11.54 6.64 -8.20
C TYR A 108 12.50 6.38 -9.37
N TYR A 109 13.65 5.78 -9.08
CA TYR A 109 14.66 5.41 -10.07
C TYR A 109 15.10 3.94 -9.93
N LEU A 110 15.01 3.17 -11.01
CA LEU A 110 15.42 1.76 -11.08
C LEU A 110 16.92 1.64 -11.37
N LEU A 111 17.70 1.15 -10.40
CA LEU A 111 19.15 0.98 -10.50
C LEU A 111 19.56 -0.19 -11.41
N ASN A 112 18.82 -1.30 -11.38
CA ASN A 112 19.13 -2.51 -12.16
C ASN A 112 17.83 -3.20 -12.64
N ASP A 113 17.82 -3.72 -13.87
CA ASP A 113 16.68 -4.43 -14.48
C ASP A 113 17.06 -5.86 -14.96
N LYS A 114 18.24 -6.37 -14.56
CA LYS A 114 18.79 -7.62 -15.12
C LYS A 114 18.17 -8.91 -14.56
N LYS A 115 17.53 -8.90 -13.38
CA LYS A 115 16.82 -10.07 -12.80
C LYS A 115 15.56 -9.64 -12.05
N ALA A 116 14.45 -10.36 -12.23
CA ALA A 116 13.16 -10.05 -11.60
C ALA A 116 13.21 -10.05 -10.06
N ALA A 117 14.08 -10.86 -9.46
CA ALA A 117 14.23 -11.01 -8.01
C ALA A 117 15.17 -9.97 -7.36
N SER A 118 15.96 -9.20 -8.12
CA SER A 118 16.99 -8.30 -7.58
C SER A 118 16.92 -6.89 -8.18
N LYS A 119 15.71 -6.32 -8.23
CA LYS A 119 15.52 -4.93 -8.65
C LYS A 119 15.73 -3.99 -7.47
N HIS A 120 16.74 -3.15 -7.55
CA HIS A 120 16.97 -2.09 -6.59
C HIS A 120 16.38 -0.77 -7.10
N THR A 121 15.64 -0.09 -6.24
CA THR A 121 14.99 1.19 -6.55
C THR A 121 15.44 2.23 -5.53
N LEU A 122 15.85 3.40 -6.01
CA LEU A 122 16.01 4.59 -5.18
C LEU A 122 14.76 5.43 -5.26
N PHE A 123 14.38 6.09 -4.17
CA PHE A 123 13.30 7.04 -4.19
C PHE A 123 13.60 8.27 -3.33
N GLY A 124 12.98 9.39 -3.68
CA GLY A 124 12.99 10.62 -2.90
C GLY A 124 11.60 11.24 -2.92
N LYS A 125 11.14 11.71 -1.76
CA LYS A 125 9.81 12.28 -1.56
C LYS A 125 9.92 13.68 -0.97
N VAL A 126 9.13 14.59 -1.52
CA VAL A 126 8.82 15.88 -0.90
C VAL A 126 7.34 15.87 -0.56
N ALA A 127 7.00 16.20 0.67
CA ALA A 127 5.63 16.27 1.16
C ALA A 127 5.43 17.60 1.89
N HIS A 128 4.22 18.14 1.78
CA HIS A 128 3.78 19.29 2.55
C HIS A 128 2.55 18.87 3.37
N HIS A 129 2.40 19.44 4.55
CA HIS A 129 1.26 19.19 5.43
C HIS A 129 0.67 20.53 5.89
N SER A 130 -0.64 20.70 5.72
CA SER A 130 -1.38 21.91 6.08
C SER A 130 -2.80 21.56 6.49
N ASN A 131 -3.40 22.39 7.35
CA ASN A 131 -4.83 22.32 7.70
C ASN A 131 -5.70 23.30 6.90
N GLY A 132 -5.12 24.06 5.96
CA GLY A 132 -5.82 25.01 5.10
C GLY A 132 -6.40 26.24 5.82
N GLN A 133 -6.06 26.46 7.09
CA GLN A 133 -6.51 27.63 7.84
C GLN A 133 -5.57 28.83 7.64
N SER A 134 -6.08 30.03 7.89
CA SER A 134 -5.30 31.27 7.94
C SER A 134 -5.29 31.84 9.36
N GLY A 135 -4.18 32.48 9.76
CA GLY A 135 -4.02 33.06 11.11
C GLY A 135 -3.39 32.12 12.14
N ASP A 136 -3.59 32.42 13.42
CA ASP A 136 -3.11 31.61 14.54
C ASP A 136 -4.22 30.65 14.99
N PHE A 137 -4.02 29.35 14.81
CA PHE A 137 -4.99 28.28 15.07
C PHE A 137 -4.32 27.04 15.66
#